data_AF-A0A7X7LDC7-F1
#
_entry.id   AF-A0A7X7LDC7-F1
#
_cell.length_a   1.000
_cell.length_b   1.000
_cell.length_c   1.000
_cell.angle_alpha   90.00
_cell.angle_beta   90.00
_cell.angle_gamma   90.00
#
_symmetry.space_group_name_H-M   'P 1'
#
loop_
_entity.id
_entity.type
_entity.pdbx_description
1 polymer ?
#
loop_
_entity_poly.entity_id
_entity_poly.type
_entity_poly.pdbx_seq_one_letter_code
_entity_poly.pdbx_strand_id
1 'polypeptide(L)'
;MATRRVNLSAGRAHPACRRDWSHVVPHAPANARQHVCEVGRDYSFNKIDRKRCDWVKRYALMGDSGFKYLGSPADVPPGTTITPETLADALRQHDPIKKYRPVVAEPCVIKCPYAHVGLDAT
;
A
#
# COMPACT_ATOMS: atom_id res chain seq x y z
N MET A 1 -35.68 3.04 -18.75
CA MET A 1 -34.62 2.05 -19.02
C MET A 1 -34.47 1.15 -17.81
N ALA A 2 -34.68 -0.15 -18.03
CA ALA A 2 -34.74 -1.17 -16.99
C ALA A 2 -33.34 -1.68 -16.62
N THR A 3 -33.08 -1.81 -15.32
CA THR A 3 -32.20 -2.85 -14.78
C THR A 3 -32.98 -3.59 -13.69
N ARG A 4 -33.74 -4.58 -14.14
CA ARG A 4 -34.50 -5.50 -13.30
C ARG A 4 -33.56 -6.59 -12.80
N ARG A 5 -33.27 -6.52 -11.49
CA ARG A 5 -33.08 -7.56 -10.46
C ARG A 5 -32.50 -8.92 -10.84
N VAL A 6 -31.56 -9.44 -10.03
CA VAL A 6 -31.53 -10.79 -9.40
C VAL A 6 -30.45 -10.76 -8.30
N ASN A 7 -30.56 -11.22 -7.05
CA ASN A 7 -31.63 -11.63 -6.14
C ASN A 7 -31.00 -11.62 -4.73
N LEU A 8 -31.69 -11.02 -3.76
CA LEU A 8 -31.61 -11.46 -2.36
C LEU A 8 -32.27 -12.83 -2.30
N SER A 9 -31.51 -13.92 -2.29
CA SER A 9 -32.01 -15.20 -1.79
C SER A 9 -31.54 -15.38 -0.35
N ALA A 10 -32.38 -14.92 0.56
CA ALA A 10 -32.39 -15.38 1.95
C ALA A 10 -32.57 -16.91 1.95
N GLY A 11 -31.65 -17.65 2.58
CA GLY A 11 -31.69 -19.11 2.61
C GLY A 11 -30.88 -19.70 3.76
N ARG A 12 -31.30 -19.42 5.00
CA ARG A 12 -30.93 -20.08 6.27
C ARG A 12 -29.41 -20.23 6.58
N ALA A 13 -28.85 -19.31 7.38
CA ALA A 13 -27.69 -19.63 8.20
C ALA A 13 -28.15 -20.56 9.34
N HIS A 14 -27.85 -21.86 9.21
CA HIS A 14 -28.39 -22.93 10.04
C HIS A 14 -27.50 -24.18 9.88
N PRO A 15 -27.69 -25.23 10.69
CA PRO A 15 -27.12 -25.50 12.01
C PRO A 15 -25.64 -25.96 11.96
N ALA A 16 -24.95 -25.75 10.85
CA ALA A 16 -23.58 -26.18 10.68
C ALA A 16 -22.89 -25.21 9.74
N CYS A 17 -22.11 -24.30 10.33
CA CYS A 17 -20.89 -23.75 9.74
C CYS A 17 -19.89 -24.88 9.39
N ARG A 18 -20.37 -26.03 8.86
CA ARG A 18 -19.58 -27.20 8.46
C ARG A 18 -19.19 -27.01 7.01
N ARG A 19 -18.09 -26.29 6.83
CA ARG A 19 -16.93 -26.86 6.16
C ARG A 19 -15.74 -26.04 6.65
N ASP A 20 -14.84 -26.75 7.31
CA ASP A 20 -13.51 -26.26 7.59
C ASP A 20 -12.86 -25.88 6.25
N TRP A 21 -12.51 -24.61 6.09
CA TRP A 21 -11.75 -24.10 4.95
C TRP A 21 -10.37 -23.63 5.42
N SER A 22 -9.72 -24.41 6.28
CA SER A 22 -8.33 -24.28 6.72
C SER A 22 -7.29 -24.32 5.59
N HIS A 23 -7.68 -24.50 4.33
CA HIS A 23 -6.76 -24.41 3.20
C HIS A 23 -6.73 -23.01 2.61
N VAL A 24 -5.99 -22.15 3.31
CA VAL A 24 -5.45 -20.88 2.84
C VAL A 24 -4.65 -21.14 1.57
N VAL A 25 -5.29 -20.98 0.42
CA VAL A 25 -4.62 -21.01 -0.89
C VAL A 25 -3.65 -19.81 -0.94
N PRO A 26 -2.33 -20.02 -1.14
CA PRO A 26 -1.32 -18.97 -1.03
C PRO A 26 -1.38 -17.85 -2.09
N HIS A 27 -2.30 -17.93 -3.06
CA HIS A 27 -2.23 -17.18 -4.32
C HIS A 27 -3.64 -16.85 -4.86
N ALA A 28 -4.53 -16.43 -3.95
CA ALA A 28 -5.84 -15.97 -4.35
C ALA A 28 -5.74 -14.59 -5.04
N PRO A 29 -6.45 -14.36 -6.17
CA PRO A 29 -6.38 -13.11 -6.91
C PRO A 29 -6.99 -11.94 -6.09
N ALA A 30 -6.67 -10.70 -6.48
CA ALA A 30 -7.00 -9.46 -5.73
C ALA A 30 -8.52 -9.23 -5.47
N ASN A 31 -9.36 -10.06 -6.05
CA ASN A 31 -10.82 -10.07 -6.02
C ASN A 31 -11.41 -11.32 -5.31
N ALA A 32 -10.58 -12.12 -4.64
CA ALA A 32 -11.07 -13.23 -3.83
C ALA A 32 -11.85 -12.70 -2.61
N ARG A 33 -13.04 -13.26 -2.35
CA ARG A 33 -13.87 -12.90 -1.20
C ARG A 33 -13.62 -13.85 -0.04
N GLN A 34 -13.40 -13.31 1.14
CA GLN A 34 -13.40 -14.04 2.40
C GLN A 34 -14.78 -13.92 3.04
N HIS A 35 -15.37 -15.04 3.40
CA HIS A 35 -16.65 -15.11 4.07
C HIS A 35 -16.45 -15.43 5.55
N VAL A 36 -17.16 -14.71 6.41
CA VAL A 36 -17.21 -14.95 7.85
C VAL A 36 -18.68 -15.10 8.23
N CYS A 37 -19.04 -16.28 8.70
CA CYS A 37 -20.38 -16.57 9.22
C CYS A 37 -20.34 -16.42 10.73
N GLU A 38 -20.97 -15.35 11.24
CA GLU A 38 -21.29 -15.20 12.65
C GLU A 38 -22.76 -15.57 12.86
N VAL A 39 -23.19 -15.94 14.07
CA VAL A 39 -24.54 -16.44 14.33
C VAL A 39 -25.60 -15.49 13.75
N GLY A 40 -26.25 -15.94 12.67
CA GLY A 40 -27.31 -15.20 11.97
C GLY A 40 -26.87 -14.13 10.96
N ARG A 41 -25.57 -13.93 10.72
CA ARG A 41 -25.05 -12.92 9.77
C ARG A 41 -23.90 -13.47 8.90
N ASP A 42 -24.01 -13.26 7.60
CA ASP A 42 -22.94 -13.51 6.63
C ASP A 42 -22.26 -12.20 6.28
N TYR A 43 -20.95 -12.13 6.51
CA TYR A 43 -20.12 -11.03 6.06
C TYR A 43 -19.18 -11.50 4.96
N SER A 44 -19.08 -10.71 3.89
CA SER A 44 -18.09 -10.91 2.85
C SER A 44 -17.10 -9.74 2.82
N PHE A 45 -15.81 -10.08 2.80
CA PHE A 45 -14.70 -9.13 2.74
C PHE A 45 -13.85 -9.43 1.52
N ASN A 46 -13.20 -8.41 0.95
CA ASN A 46 -12.19 -8.64 -0.06
C ASN A 46 -10.91 -9.14 0.64
N LYS A 47 -10.32 -10.21 0.12
CA LYS A 47 -9.04 -10.73 0.60
C LYS A 47 -7.95 -9.73 0.25
N ILE A 48 -7.23 -9.27 1.27
CA ILE A 48 -6.16 -8.30 1.10
C ILE A 48 -4.85 -9.05 0.81
N ASP A 49 -4.19 -8.72 -0.29
CA ASP A 49 -2.81 -9.13 -0.53
C ASP A 49 -1.86 -8.29 0.34
N ARG A 50 -1.52 -8.83 1.50
CA ARG A 50 -0.67 -8.17 2.49
C ARG A 50 0.67 -7.73 1.89
N LYS A 51 1.29 -8.56 1.04
CA LYS A 51 2.63 -8.27 0.51
C LYS A 51 2.59 -7.08 -0.44
N ARG A 52 1.56 -7.00 -1.29
CA ARG A 52 1.34 -5.84 -2.17
C ARG A 52 0.98 -4.58 -1.39
N CYS A 53 0.15 -4.70 -0.36
CA CYS A 53 -0.15 -3.56 0.50
C CYS A 53 1.09 -3.05 1.22
N ASP A 54 1.92 -3.95 1.76
CA ASP A 54 3.18 -3.59 2.41
C ASP A 54 4.16 -2.94 1.43
N TRP A 55 4.27 -3.46 0.20
CA TRP A 55 5.08 -2.86 -0.88
C TRP A 55 4.75 -1.38 -1.10
N VAL A 56 3.45 -1.06 -1.17
CA VAL A 56 2.98 0.30 -1.43
C VAL A 56 3.03 1.17 -0.19
N LYS A 57 2.53 0.68 0.96
CA LYS A 57 2.26 1.50 2.15
C LYS A 57 3.38 1.46 3.18
N ARG A 58 3.96 0.29 3.44
CA ARG A 58 5.03 0.13 4.43
C ARG A 58 6.38 0.52 3.85
N TYR A 59 6.65 0.06 2.63
CA TYR A 59 7.95 0.27 1.98
C TYR A 59 7.97 1.45 1.02
N ALA A 60 6.85 2.14 0.79
CA ALA A 60 6.83 3.36 -0.03
C ALA A 60 7.45 3.19 -1.43
N LEU A 61 7.36 1.99 -2.01
CA LEU A 61 8.04 1.65 -3.26
C LEU A 61 7.29 2.11 -4.51
N MET A 62 6.03 2.58 -4.39
CA MET A 62 5.30 3.17 -5.51
C MET A 62 5.03 4.65 -5.28
N GLY A 63 5.28 5.47 -6.29
CA GLY A 63 5.14 6.93 -6.21
C GLY A 63 3.71 7.36 -5.91
N ASP A 64 2.72 6.67 -6.51
CA ASP A 64 1.29 6.93 -6.36
C ASP A 64 0.77 6.73 -4.93
N SER A 65 1.56 6.11 -4.05
CA SER A 65 1.23 6.00 -2.63
C SER A 65 1.28 7.35 -1.89
N GLY A 66 1.90 8.37 -2.49
CA GLY A 66 1.97 9.75 -1.99
C GLY A 66 3.40 10.32 -2.01
N PHE A 67 4.41 9.47 -1.87
CA PHE A 67 5.80 9.91 -1.71
C PHE A 67 6.38 10.64 -2.93
N LYS A 68 5.84 10.41 -4.14
CA LYS A 68 6.24 11.20 -5.32
C LYS A 68 5.96 12.70 -5.15
N TYR A 69 4.85 13.05 -4.49
CA TYR A 69 4.48 14.44 -4.26
C TYR A 69 5.33 15.11 -3.16
N LEU A 70 6.07 14.31 -2.40
CA LEU A 70 7.07 14.75 -1.43
C LEU A 70 8.48 14.80 -2.05
N GLY A 71 8.61 14.55 -3.36
CA GLY A 71 9.88 14.60 -4.08
C GLY A 71 10.66 13.29 -4.08
N SER A 72 10.08 12.16 -3.64
CA SER A 72 10.74 10.87 -3.76
C SER A 72 10.72 10.37 -5.21
N PRO A 73 11.86 9.92 -5.76
CA PRO A 73 11.91 9.36 -7.12
C PRO A 73 11.53 7.86 -7.17
N ALA A 74 11.29 7.21 -6.04
CA ALA A 74 11.02 5.78 -5.98
C ALA A 74 9.64 5.43 -6.59
N ASP A 75 9.65 4.69 -7.68
CA ASP A 75 8.44 4.20 -8.35
C ASP A 75 8.67 2.82 -9.00
N VAL A 76 8.76 1.81 -8.14
CA VAL A 76 9.02 0.41 -8.48
C VAL A 76 7.74 -0.39 -8.30
N PRO A 77 7.06 -0.80 -9.38
CA PRO A 77 5.86 -1.63 -9.27
C PRO A 77 6.22 -3.04 -8.75
N PRO A 78 5.36 -3.65 -7.91
CA PRO A 78 5.57 -5.03 -7.46
C PRO A 78 5.42 -6.00 -8.63
N GLY A 79 6.28 -7.02 -8.67
CA GLY A 79 6.15 -8.11 -9.63
C GLY A 79 4.93 -9.02 -9.38
N THR A 80 4.78 -10.06 -10.20
CA THR A 80 3.72 -11.07 -10.03
C THR A 80 3.85 -11.81 -8.70
N THR A 81 5.08 -12.16 -8.31
CA THR A 81 5.42 -12.82 -7.04
C THR A 81 6.38 -11.93 -6.24
N ILE A 82 6.01 -11.63 -4.99
CA ILE A 82 6.86 -10.87 -4.07
C ILE A 82 7.66 -11.85 -3.19
N THR A 83 8.97 -11.89 -3.43
CA THR A 83 9.95 -12.65 -2.65
C THR A 83 10.84 -11.70 -1.82
N PRO A 84 11.50 -12.19 -0.76
CA PRO A 84 12.43 -11.38 0.02
C PRO A 84 13.54 -10.72 -0.81
N GLU A 85 14.05 -11.41 -1.83
CA GLU A 85 15.13 -10.95 -2.71
C GLU A 85 14.64 -9.80 -3.58
N THR A 86 13.47 -9.96 -4.23
CA THR A 86 12.87 -8.89 -5.04
C THR A 86 12.54 -7.65 -4.21
N LEU A 87 12.13 -7.84 -2.95
CA LEU A 87 11.91 -6.74 -2.02
C LEU A 87 13.22 -6.06 -1.65
N ALA A 88 14.28 -6.81 -1.34
CA ALA A 88 15.59 -6.24 -1.02
C ALA A 88 16.15 -5.42 -2.20
N ASP A 89 16.00 -5.94 -3.43
CA ASP A 89 16.43 -5.24 -4.65
C ASP A 89 15.65 -3.94 -4.87
N ALA A 90 14.34 -3.95 -4.63
CA ALA A 90 13.52 -2.74 -4.70
C ALA A 90 13.88 -1.72 -3.61
N LEU A 91 14.12 -2.18 -2.37
CA LEU A 91 14.49 -1.29 -1.26
C LEU A 91 15.83 -0.56 -1.48
N ARG A 92 16.76 -1.15 -2.23
CA ARG A 92 18.02 -0.48 -2.60
C ARG A 92 17.81 0.69 -3.56
N GLN A 93 16.66 0.81 -4.20
CA GLN A 93 16.31 1.91 -5.11
C GLN A 93 15.77 3.14 -4.36
N HIS A 94 15.59 3.06 -3.04
CA HIS A 94 15.25 4.24 -2.24
C HIS A 94 16.33 5.32 -2.32
N ASP A 95 15.90 6.57 -2.10
CA ASP A 95 16.83 7.70 -2.00
C ASP A 95 17.86 7.39 -0.89
N PRO A 96 19.17 7.47 -1.19
CA PRO A 96 20.20 7.28 -0.19
C PRO A 96 19.98 8.20 1.01
N ILE A 97 20.11 7.63 2.20
CA ILE A 97 20.05 8.40 3.44
C ILE A 97 21.28 9.32 3.50
N LYS A 98 21.08 10.59 3.16
CA LYS A 98 22.11 11.62 3.26
C LYS A 98 22.46 11.88 4.72
N LYS A 99 23.75 12.06 5.02
CA LYS A 99 24.25 12.43 6.37
C LYS A 99 23.63 13.76 6.83
N TYR A 100 23.47 14.68 5.88
CA TYR A 100 22.86 15.98 6.10
C TYR A 100 21.38 15.93 5.67
N ARG A 101 20.49 16.18 6.64
CA ARG A 101 19.04 16.23 6.43
C ARG A 101 18.59 17.66 6.75
N PRO A 102 18.50 18.52 5.73
CA PRO A 102 18.19 19.92 5.98
C PRO A 102 16.79 20.03 6.60
N VAL A 103 16.63 20.92 7.57
CA VAL A 103 15.31 21.22 8.15
C VAL A 103 14.41 21.88 7.11
N VAL A 104 13.09 21.82 7.26
CA VAL A 104 12.11 22.20 6.21
C VAL A 104 12.42 23.54 5.50
N ALA A 105 12.85 24.56 6.24
CA ALA A 105 13.14 25.89 5.70
C ALA A 105 14.62 26.11 5.30
N GLU A 106 15.53 25.22 5.68
CA GLU A 106 16.96 25.36 5.40
C GLU A 106 17.30 25.33 3.91
N PRO A 107 16.67 24.50 3.05
CA PRO A 107 16.84 24.61 1.60
C PRO A 107 16.38 25.95 1.05
N CYS A 108 15.37 26.59 1.67
CA CYS A 108 14.89 27.91 1.27
C CYS A 108 15.95 28.97 1.56
N VAL A 109 16.61 28.90 2.71
CA VAL A 109 17.71 29.82 3.07
C VAL A 109 18.93 29.58 2.19
N ILE A 110 19.35 28.32 1.99
CA ILE A 110 20.50 27.96 1.14
C ILE A 110 20.32 28.43 -0.31
N LYS A 111 19.09 28.36 -0.84
CA LYS A 111 18.79 28.81 -2.21
C LYS A 111 18.42 30.29 -2.31
N CYS A 112 18.22 30.98 -1.19
CA CYS A 112 17.79 32.37 -1.20
C CYS A 112 18.97 33.27 -1.61
N PRO A 113 18.87 34.03 -2.72
CA PRO A 113 19.94 34.90 -3.16
C PRO A 113 20.26 36.02 -2.17
N TYR A 114 19.32 36.37 -1.29
CA TYR A 114 19.46 37.42 -0.29
C TYR A 114 20.01 36.93 1.06
N ALA A 115 20.12 35.61 1.29
CA ALA A 115 20.59 35.08 2.57
C ALA A 115 22.08 35.34 2.84
N HIS A 116 22.87 35.59 1.79
CA HIS A 116 24.32 35.83 1.88
C HIS A 116 24.69 37.32 1.80
N VAL A 117 23.73 38.19 1.51
CA VAL A 117 23.94 39.64 1.33
C VAL A 117 24.16 40.29 2.70
N GLY A 118 25.37 40.17 3.22
CA GLY A 118 25.78 40.72 4.52
C GLY A 118 26.95 40.01 5.21
N LEU A 119 27.34 38.81 4.77
CA LEU A 119 28.49 38.08 5.34
C LEU A 119 29.81 38.35 4.58
N ASP A 120 29.75 38.81 3.34
CA ASP A 120 30.92 39.03 2.47
C ASP A 120 31.51 40.45 2.61
N ALA A 121 31.01 41.25 3.56
CA ALA A 121 31.35 42.68 3.73
C ALA A 121 32.32 42.96 4.91
N THR A 122 33.00 41.95 5.45
CA THR A 122 34.05 42.10 6.47
C THR A 122 35.27 41.29 6.08
#